data_AF-A0A0G0ELY2-F1
#
_entry.id   AF-A0A0G0ELY2-F1
#
_cell.length_a   1.000
_cell.length_b   1.000
_cell.length_c   1.000
_cell.angle_alpha   90.00
_cell.angle_beta   90.00
_cell.angle_gamma   90.00
#
_symmetry.space_group_name_H-M   'P 1'
#
loop_
_entity.id
_entity.type
_entity.pdbx_description
1 polymer ?
#
loop_
_entity_poly.entity_id
_entity_poly.type
_entity_poly.pdbx_seq_one_letter_code
_entity_poly.pdbx_strand_id
1 'polypeptide(L)' 'MYCVKCRAKRDVDNPEKVTMKNGKPAMKAKCPVCGTGMYKIGKA' A
#
# COMPACT_ATOMS: atom_id res chain seq x y z
N MET A 1 -4.92 -4.61 -2.50
CA MET A 1 -4.29 -3.93 -1.34
C MET A 1 -5.36 -3.42 -0.37
N TYR A 2 -5.20 -3.53 0.95
CA TYR A 2 -6.28 -3.16 1.90
C TYR A 2 -6.23 -1.69 2.29
N CYS A 3 -7.34 -0.95 2.10
CA CYS A 3 -7.45 0.44 2.48
C CYS A 3 -8.07 0.53 3.88
N VAL A 4 -7.30 0.96 4.87
CA VAL A 4 -7.79 1.12 6.26
C VAL A 4 -8.89 2.17 6.39
N LYS A 5 -8.88 3.20 5.54
CA LYS A 5 -9.89 4.27 5.56
C LYS A 5 -11.23 3.78 5.00
N CYS A 6 -11.20 3.00 3.92
CA CYS A 6 -12.40 2.41 3.31
C CYS A 6 -12.77 1.05 3.91
N ARG A 7 -11.91 0.47 4.77
CA ARG A 7 -12.00 -0.88 5.35
C ARG A 7 -12.27 -1.98 4.32
N ALA A 8 -11.74 -1.81 3.11
CA ALA A 8 -12.00 -2.69 1.97
C ALA A 8 -10.71 -3.01 1.22
N LYS A 9 -10.67 -4.17 0.57
CA LYS A 9 -9.63 -4.51 -0.40
C LYS A 9 -9.88 -3.70 -1.68
N ARG A 10 -8.84 -3.05 -2.17
CA ARG A 10 -8.82 -2.25 -3.41
C ARG A 10 -7.73 -2.79 -4.31
N ASP A 11 -8.07 -3.02 -5.56
CA ASP A 11 -7.08 -3.24 -6.60
C ASP A 11 -6.45 -1.90 -6.97
N VAL A 12 -5.14 -1.95 -7.12
CA VAL A 12 -4.28 -0.79 -7.39
C VAL A 12 -3.32 -1.22 -8.47
N ASP A 13 -3.39 -0.55 -9.62
CA ASP A 13 -2.67 -0.99 -10.83
C ASP A 13 -1.17 -0.67 -10.80
N ASN A 14 -0.75 0.35 -10.03
CA ASN A 14 0.66 0.77 -9.99
C ASN A 14 1.21 0.87 -8.55
N PRO A 15 1.39 -0.25 -7.84
CA PRO A 15 2.05 -0.26 -6.54
C PRO A 15 3.56 -0.03 -6.68
N GLU A 16 4.09 1.02 -6.06
CA GLU A 16 5.50 1.33 -5.98
C GLU A 16 6.19 0.44 -4.93
N LYS A 17 7.27 -0.26 -5.31
CA LYS A 17 8.12 -0.95 -4.32
C LYS A 17 8.96 0.08 -3.59
N VAL A 18 8.79 0.18 -2.27
CA VAL A 18 9.53 1.09 -1.41
C VAL A 18 10.19 0.32 -0.27
N THR A 19 11.44 0.66 0.04
CA THR A 19 12.10 0.17 1.24
C THR A 19 11.79 1.12 2.39
N MET A 20 11.13 0.63 3.43
CA MET A 20 10.83 1.44 4.61
C MET A 20 12.11 1.82 5.34
N LYS A 21 12.06 2.87 6.17
CA LYS A 21 13.20 3.29 7.02
C LYS A 21 13.75 2.16 7.90
N ASN A 22 12.92 1.16 8.21
CA ASN A 22 13.30 -0.03 9.00
C ASN A 22 13.93 -1.16 8.15
N GLY A 23 14.36 -0.87 6.92
CA GLY A 23 15.02 -1.83 6.02
C GLY A 23 14.11 -2.89 5.40
N LYS A 24 12.82 -2.92 5.75
CA LYS A 24 11.87 -3.91 5.22
C LYS A 24 11.29 -3.48 3.87
N PRO A 25 11.19 -4.39 2.89
CA PRO A 25 10.52 -4.10 1.62
C PRO A 25 9.02 -3.96 1.85
N ALA A 26 8.44 -2.94 1.23
CA ALA A 26 7.00 -2.70 1.21
C ALA A 26 6.56 -2.29 -0.19
N MET A 27 5.27 -2.44 -0.46
CA MET A 27 4.61 -1.84 -1.60
C MET A 27 3.78 -0.66 -1.13
N LYS A 28 3.95 0.49 -1.74
CA LYS A 28 3.15 1.70 -1.55
C LYS A 28 2.19 1.84 -2.73
N ALA A 29 0.94 2.17 -2.47
CA ALA A 29 0.01 2.57 -3.52
C ALA A 29 -0.93 3.65 -2.99
N LYS A 30 -1.75 4.23 -3.86
CA LYS A 30 -2.77 5.20 -3.48
C LYS A 30 -4.15 4.59 -3.65
N CYS A 31 -5.03 4.78 -2.66
CA CYS A 31 -6.42 4.34 -2.79
C CYS A 31 -7.12 5.15 -3.90
N PRO A 32 -7.73 4.51 -4.91
CA PRO A 32 -8.43 5.24 -5.98
C PRO A 32 -9.71 5.94 -5.50
N VAL A 33 -10.28 5.51 -4.36
CA VAL A 33 -11.54 6.07 -3.84
C VAL A 33 -11.32 7.23 -2.88
N CYS A 34 -10.42 7.08 -1.91
CA CYS A 34 -10.24 8.06 -0.84
C CYS A 34 -8.90 8.81 -0.91
N GLY A 35 -8.08 8.53 -1.93
CA GLY A 35 -6.77 9.14 -2.14
C GLY A 35 -5.71 8.83 -1.08
N THR A 36 -6.04 8.00 -0.09
CA THR A 36 -5.14 7.71 1.04
C THR A 36 -4.00 6.81 0.59
N GLY A 37 -2.77 7.11 1.03
CA GLY A 37 -1.61 6.25 0.83
C GLY A 37 -1.79 4.93 1.57
N MET A 38 -1.72 3.84 0.83
CA MET A 38 -1.81 2.47 1.31
C MET A 38 -0.41 1.86 1.29
N TYR A 39 -0.09 1.05 2.29
CA TYR A 39 1.16 0.29 2.34
C TYR A 39 0.88 -1.19 2.57
N LYS A 40 1.54 -2.05 1.81
CA LYS A 40 1.51 -3.51 1.95
C LYS A 40 2.93 -3.94 2.23
N ILE A 41 3.22 -4.19 3.50
CA ILE A 41 4.51 -4.71 3.92
C ILE A 41 4.55 -6.17 3.52
N GLY A 42 5.50 -6.54 2.66
CA GLY A 42 5.79 -7.94 2.37
C GLY A 42 6.65 -8.53 3.49
N LYS A 43 6.53 -9.83 3.75
CA LYS A 43 7.66 -10.54 4.37
C LYS A 43 8.78 -10.58 3.34
N ALA A 44 10.01 -10.35 3.80
CA ALA A 44 11.21 -10.63 3.01
C ALA A 44 11.24 -12.10 2.60
#